data_AF-A0A7J2ZI20-F1
#
_entry.id   AF-A0A7J2ZI20-F1
#
_cell.length_a   1.000
_cell.length_b   1.000
_cell.length_c   1.000
_cell.angle_alpha   90.00
_cell.angle_beta   90.00
_cell.angle_gamma   90.00
#
_symmetry.space_group_name_H-M   'P 1'
#
loop_
_entity.id
_entity.type
_entity.pdbx_description
1 polymer ?
#
loop_
_entity_poly.entity_id
_entity_poly.type
_entity_poly.pdbx_seq_one_letter_code
_entity_poly.pdbx_strand_id
1 'polypeptide(L)'
;MNYCMENILLIVALFFSSFILSLLLTKVMIRISFSLGLLGRDVHKPNQPLVPRIGGLAVVITYLAFSGVALLIFKSGFAASFLIAPAIAAVIGFIEDLRELNPLLKPILLLLPGLPVVLLGMYEPRPVLPFIGQVRITILYPLLVLAAYTVVTNAV
;
A
#
# COMPACT_ATOMS: atom_id res chain seq x y z
N MET A 1 9.55 -16.67 27.79
CA MET A 1 8.75 -17.52 26.87
C MET A 1 7.34 -16.98 26.70
N ASN A 2 6.63 -16.64 27.78
CA ASN A 2 5.24 -16.13 27.75
C ASN A 2 5.04 -14.88 26.89
N TYR A 3 5.89 -13.84 27.04
CA TYR A 3 5.80 -12.63 26.21
C TYR A 3 5.97 -12.87 24.69
N CYS A 4 6.82 -13.81 24.30
CA CYS A 4 6.99 -14.16 22.89
C CYS A 4 5.71 -14.81 22.34
N MET A 5 5.11 -15.71 23.12
CA MET A 5 3.88 -16.38 22.75
C MET A 5 2.69 -15.41 22.72
N GLU A 6 2.58 -14.49 23.68
CA GLU A 6 1.56 -13.43 23.67
C GLU A 6 1.65 -12.55 22.41
N ASN A 7 2.87 -12.13 22.02
CA ASN A 7 3.07 -11.35 20.79
C ASN A 7 2.68 -12.14 19.53
N ILE A 8 2.99 -13.44 19.48
CA ILE A 8 2.60 -14.30 18.36
C ILE A 8 1.07 -14.42 18.29
N LEU A 9 0.40 -14.68 19.42
CA LEU A 9 -1.06 -14.74 19.48
C LEU A 9 -1.70 -13.44 19.01
N LEU A 10 -1.14 -12.30 19.43
CA LEU A 10 -1.61 -10.98 19.01
C LEU A 10 -1.45 -10.77 17.50
N ILE A 11 -0.30 -11.12 16.92
CA ILE A 11 -0.06 -11.00 15.47
C ILE A 11 -1.05 -11.88 14.69
N VAL A 12 -1.28 -13.11 15.15
CA VAL A 12 -2.25 -14.02 14.56
C VAL A 12 -3.67 -13.45 14.65
N ALA A 13 -4.05 -12.88 15.80
CA ALA A 13 -5.34 -12.22 15.97
C ALA A 13 -5.48 -11.02 15.02
N LEU A 14 -4.49 -10.14 14.93
CA LEU A 14 -4.48 -9.00 14.01
C LEU A 14 -4.61 -9.44 12.55
N PHE A 15 -3.92 -10.51 12.15
CA PHE A 15 -4.03 -11.08 10.81
C PHE A 15 -5.47 -11.51 10.51
N PHE A 16 -6.07 -12.38 11.33
CA PHE A 16 -7.43 -12.87 11.07
C PHE A 16 -8.49 -11.76 11.17
N SER A 17 -8.34 -10.84 12.13
CA SER A 17 -9.23 -9.68 12.24
C SER A 17 -9.14 -8.76 11.02
N SER A 18 -7.93 -8.52 10.49
CA SER A 18 -7.74 -7.73 9.27
C SER A 18 -8.34 -8.42 8.06
N PHE A 19 -8.16 -9.74 7.93
CA PHE A 19 -8.74 -10.53 6.84
C PHE A 19 -10.27 -10.47 6.85
N ILE A 20 -10.89 -10.67 8.01
CA ILE A 20 -12.35 -10.58 8.16
C ILE A 20 -12.84 -9.17 7.83
N LEU A 21 -12.19 -8.12 8.35
CA LEU A 21 -12.58 -6.74 8.06
C LEU A 21 -12.48 -6.43 6.56
N SER A 22 -11.41 -6.87 5.90
CA SER A 22 -11.23 -6.67 4.46
C SER A 22 -12.36 -7.32 3.65
N LEU A 23 -12.76 -8.56 3.99
CA LEU A 23 -13.88 -9.24 3.33
C LEU A 23 -15.22 -8.50 3.52
N LEU A 24 -15.46 -7.98 4.73
CA LEU A 24 -16.67 -7.21 5.03
C LEU A 24 -16.68 -5.87 4.27
N LEU A 25 -15.57 -5.12 4.33
CA LEU A 25 -15.43 -3.85 3.62
C LEU A 25 -15.49 -4.03 2.11
N THR A 26 -15.02 -5.15 1.57
CA THR A 26 -15.15 -5.44 0.13
C THR A 26 -16.61 -5.43 -0.30
N LYS A 27 -17.52 -6.07 0.48
CA LYS A 27 -18.96 -6.04 0.20
C LYS A 27 -19.52 -4.61 0.24
N VAL A 28 -19.02 -3.78 1.15
CA VAL A 28 -19.41 -2.35 1.24
C VAL A 28 -18.91 -1.58 0.02
N MET A 29 -17.63 -1.72 -0.36
CA MET A 29 -17.06 -1.04 -1.53
C MET A 29 -17.73 -1.45 -2.84
N ILE A 30 -18.15 -2.71 -2.96
CA ILE A 30 -18.97 -3.17 -4.10
C ILE A 30 -20.27 -2.37 -4.18
N ARG A 31 -21.01 -2.26 -3.07
CA ARG A 31 -22.28 -1.49 -3.04
C ARG A 31 -22.06 -0.02 -3.35
N ILE A 32 -21.03 0.60 -2.76
CA ILE A 32 -20.67 2.00 -3.01
C ILE A 32 -20.32 2.23 -4.48
N SER A 33 -19.54 1.32 -5.08
CA SER A 33 -19.17 1.40 -6.50
C SER A 33 -20.40 1.43 -7.40
N PHE A 34 -21.38 0.56 -7.13
CA PHE A 34 -22.65 0.55 -7.87
C PHE A 34 -23.46 1.82 -7.62
N SER A 35 -23.57 2.29 -6.38
CA SER A 35 -24.36 3.49 -6.08
C SER A 35 -23.78 4.77 -6.67
N LEU A 36 -22.45 4.84 -6.83
CA LEU A 36 -21.74 6.00 -7.38
C LEU A 36 -21.47 5.87 -8.89
N GLY A 37 -21.86 4.76 -9.52
CA GLY A 37 -21.55 4.51 -10.92
C GLY A 37 -20.06 4.31 -11.22
N LEU A 38 -19.24 4.04 -10.19
CA LEU A 38 -17.80 3.79 -10.31
C LEU A 38 -17.54 2.35 -10.76
N LEU A 39 -17.93 2.08 -12.00
CA LEU A 39 -17.89 0.76 -12.62
C LEU A 39 -16.89 0.74 -13.81
N GLY A 40 -16.31 -0.42 -14.07
CA GLY A 40 -15.45 -0.69 -15.23
C GLY A 40 -16.00 -1.85 -16.05
N ARG A 41 -15.80 -1.85 -17.36
CA ARG A 41 -16.16 -2.99 -18.22
C ARG A 41 -15.08 -4.06 -18.15
N ASP A 42 -15.49 -5.29 -17.86
CA ASP A 42 -14.59 -6.45 -17.92
C ASP A 42 -14.50 -6.96 -19.37
N VAL A 43 -13.61 -6.37 -20.17
CA VAL A 43 -13.49 -6.61 -21.62
C VAL A 43 -13.15 -8.05 -22.00
N HIS A 44 -12.66 -8.86 -21.06
CA HIS A 44 -12.27 -10.25 -21.29
C HIS A 44 -13.41 -11.25 -21.14
N LYS A 45 -14.61 -10.81 -20.74
CA LYS A 45 -15.82 -11.65 -20.64
C LYS A 45 -16.76 -11.42 -21.82
N PRO A 46 -17.49 -12.46 -22.30
CA PRO A 46 -18.33 -12.38 -23.50
C PRO A 46 -19.34 -11.22 -23.53
N ASN A 47 -19.90 -10.87 -22.36
CA ASN A 47 -20.90 -9.80 -22.23
C ASN A 47 -20.33 -8.48 -21.67
N GLN A 48 -19.00 -8.40 -21.51
CA GLN A 48 -18.28 -7.25 -20.95
C GLN A 48 -19.00 -6.60 -19.74
N PRO A 49 -19.34 -7.39 -18.70
CA PRO A 49 -20.15 -6.91 -17.60
C PRO A 49 -19.48 -5.74 -16.89
N LEU A 50 -20.30 -4.86 -16.32
CA LEU A 50 -19.83 -3.79 -15.45
C LEU A 50 -19.46 -4.38 -14.08
N VAL A 51 -18.24 -4.11 -13.64
CA VAL A 51 -17.68 -4.56 -12.36
C VAL A 51 -17.27 -3.36 -11.49
N PRO A 52 -17.35 -3.48 -10.15
CA PRO A 52 -16.88 -2.46 -9.21
C PRO A 52 -15.41 -2.07 -9.44
N ARG A 53 -15.11 -0.76 -9.50
CA ARG A 53 -13.75 -0.26 -9.73
C ARG A 53 -12.94 -0.09 -8.44
N ILE A 54 -13.55 0.48 -7.39
CA ILE A 54 -12.85 0.94 -6.17
C ILE A 54 -12.73 -0.14 -5.08
N GLY A 55 -12.64 -1.42 -5.47
CA GLY A 55 -12.52 -2.54 -4.52
C GLY A 55 -11.26 -2.48 -3.66
N GLY A 56 -10.17 -1.91 -4.21
CA GLY A 56 -8.88 -1.76 -3.52
C GLY A 56 -8.96 -0.93 -2.23
N LEU A 57 -9.93 -0.01 -2.12
CA LEU A 57 -10.14 0.77 -0.90
C LEU A 57 -10.43 -0.10 0.33
N ALA A 58 -11.09 -1.24 0.16
CA ALA A 58 -11.35 -2.16 1.27
C ALA A 58 -10.04 -2.69 1.89
N VAL A 59 -9.06 -2.99 1.03
CA VAL A 59 -7.73 -3.46 1.45
C VAL A 59 -6.94 -2.33 2.10
N VAL A 60 -6.92 -1.15 1.48
CA VAL A 60 -6.19 0.03 2.02
C VAL A 60 -6.73 0.44 3.39
N ILE A 61 -8.05 0.58 3.53
CA ILE A 61 -8.67 1.00 4.80
C ILE A 61 -8.33 -0.01 5.90
N THR A 62 -8.41 -1.30 5.57
CA THR A 62 -8.04 -2.37 6.50
C THR A 62 -6.56 -2.31 6.87
N TYR A 63 -5.68 -2.16 5.89
CA TYR A 63 -4.24 -2.05 6.09
C TYR A 63 -3.92 -0.88 7.03
N LEU A 64 -4.42 0.32 6.74
CA LEU A 64 -4.17 1.51 7.55
C LEU A 64 -4.70 1.35 8.98
N ALA A 65 -5.89 0.78 9.15
CA ALA A 65 -6.47 0.53 10.46
C ALA A 65 -5.61 -0.44 11.29
N PHE A 66 -5.26 -1.60 10.74
CA PHE A 66 -4.53 -2.64 11.48
C PHE A 66 -3.05 -2.33 11.65
N SER A 67 -2.41 -1.67 10.68
CA SER A 67 -1.05 -1.14 10.85
C SER A 67 -1.02 -0.03 11.90
N GLY A 68 -2.07 0.79 12.01
CA GLY A 68 -2.24 1.77 13.09
C GLY A 68 -2.39 1.12 14.46
N VAL A 69 -3.22 0.07 14.58
CA VAL A 69 -3.35 -0.71 15.81
C VAL A 69 -2.00 -1.36 16.20
N ALA A 70 -1.32 -2.00 15.25
CA ALA A 70 0.00 -2.59 15.48
C ALA A 70 1.02 -1.55 15.97
N LEU A 71 0.98 -0.34 15.41
CA LEU A 71 1.81 0.79 15.85
C LEU A 71 1.60 1.15 17.31
N LEU A 72 0.34 1.24 17.76
CA LEU A 72 -0.01 1.58 19.13
C LEU A 72 0.46 0.51 20.12
N ILE A 73 0.41 -0.76 19.72
CA ILE A 73 0.78 -1.88 20.58
C ILE A 73 2.31 -2.05 20.65
N PHE A 74 2.99 -2.10 19.51
CA PHE A 74 4.41 -2.40 19.43
C PHE A 74 5.32 -1.17 19.56
N LYS A 75 4.78 0.06 19.44
CA LYS A 75 5.49 1.33 19.60
C LYS A 75 6.77 1.43 18.76
N SER A 76 6.75 0.92 17.53
CA SER A 76 7.91 0.94 16.64
C SER A 76 7.99 2.24 15.85
N GLY A 77 9.14 2.93 15.93
CA GLY A 77 9.41 4.17 15.19
C GLY A 77 9.44 3.99 13.67
N PHE A 78 9.66 2.76 13.18
CA PHE A 78 9.62 2.47 11.75
C PHE A 78 8.25 2.73 11.13
N ALA A 79 7.19 2.54 11.91
CA ALA A 79 5.88 2.25 11.34
C ALA A 79 5.08 3.48 10.89
N ALA A 80 5.51 4.70 11.19
CA ALA A 80 4.88 5.91 10.62
C ALA A 80 5.07 5.99 9.10
N SER A 81 6.27 5.69 8.60
CA SER A 81 6.54 5.67 7.15
C SER A 81 5.71 4.62 6.41
N PHE A 82 5.52 3.46 7.04
CA PHE A 82 4.68 2.37 6.52
C PHE A 82 3.18 2.68 6.54
N LEU A 83 2.72 3.70 7.27
CA LEU A 83 1.34 4.19 7.14
C LEU A 83 1.23 5.30 6.10
N ILE A 84 2.11 6.30 6.17
CA ILE A 84 1.98 7.52 5.38
C ILE A 84 2.23 7.22 3.89
N ALA A 85 3.25 6.43 3.56
CA ALA A 85 3.59 6.15 2.17
C ALA A 85 2.46 5.40 1.43
N PRO A 86 1.91 4.27 1.96
CA PRO A 86 0.77 3.61 1.33
C PRO A 86 -0.51 4.46 1.33
N ALA A 87 -0.73 5.32 2.34
CA ALA A 87 -1.87 6.23 2.34
C ALA A 87 -1.80 7.24 1.18
N ILE A 88 -0.63 7.83 0.93
CA ILE A 88 -0.43 8.73 -0.23
C ILE A 88 -0.66 7.97 -1.54
N ALA A 89 -0.08 6.78 -1.67
CA ALA A 89 -0.24 5.95 -2.87
C ALA A 89 -1.72 5.60 -3.11
N ALA A 90 -2.45 5.25 -2.06
CA ALA A 90 -3.87 4.94 -2.13
C ALA A 90 -4.73 6.13 -2.51
N VAL A 91 -4.40 7.35 -2.04
CA VAL A 91 -5.09 8.57 -2.46
C VAL A 91 -4.88 8.81 -3.96
N ILE A 92 -3.64 8.66 -4.46
CA ILE A 92 -3.35 8.81 -5.89
C ILE A 92 -4.12 7.76 -6.71
N GLY A 93 -4.08 6.48 -6.30
CA GLY A 93 -4.81 5.40 -6.96
C GLY A 93 -6.34 5.60 -6.92
N PHE A 94 -6.88 6.11 -5.83
CA PHE A 94 -8.30 6.44 -5.76
C PHE A 94 -8.68 7.59 -6.67
N ILE A 95 -7.83 8.62 -6.78
CA ILE A 95 -8.06 9.72 -7.74
C ILE A 95 -8.06 9.16 -9.17
N GLU A 96 -7.16 8.25 -9.51
CA GLU A 96 -7.13 7.55 -10.81
C GLU A 96 -8.45 6.79 -11.08
N ASP A 97 -8.96 6.08 -10.07
CA ASP A 97 -10.23 5.35 -10.20
C ASP A 97 -11.41 6.28 -10.49
N LEU A 98 -11.40 7.50 -9.92
CA LEU A 98 -12.42 8.52 -10.15
C LEU A 98 -12.25 9.24 -11.50
N ARG A 99 -11.01 9.48 -11.91
CA ARG A 99 -10.65 10.16 -13.16
C ARG A 99 -9.32 9.64 -13.67
N GLU A 100 -9.24 9.36 -14.95
CA GLU A 100 -7.98 8.97 -15.59
C GLU A 100 -6.94 10.08 -15.43
N LEU A 101 -5.76 9.77 -14.88
CA LEU A 101 -4.68 10.74 -14.79
C LEU A 101 -3.87 10.74 -16.09
N ASN A 102 -3.22 11.88 -16.36
CA ASN A 102 -2.31 11.98 -17.49
C ASN A 102 -1.17 10.94 -17.32
N PRO A 103 -0.92 10.07 -18.33
CA PRO A 103 0.10 9.03 -18.27
C PRO A 103 1.51 9.55 -17.96
N LEU A 104 1.83 10.80 -18.31
CA LEU A 104 3.12 11.44 -18.00
C LEU A 104 3.17 11.99 -16.57
N LEU A 105 2.04 12.42 -16.01
CA LEU A 105 1.97 12.94 -14.65
C LEU A 105 1.93 11.81 -13.61
N LYS A 106 1.33 10.67 -13.95
CA LYS A 106 1.16 9.54 -13.02
C LYS A 106 2.49 9.06 -12.42
N PRO A 107 3.56 8.81 -13.20
CA PRO A 107 4.85 8.44 -12.63
C PRO A 107 5.42 9.48 -11.66
N ILE A 108 5.28 10.77 -11.98
CA ILE A 108 5.78 11.86 -11.12
C ILE A 108 5.02 11.89 -9.79
N LEU A 109 3.69 11.75 -9.83
CA LEU A 109 2.87 11.69 -8.62
C LEU A 109 3.22 10.49 -7.74
N LEU A 110 3.55 9.35 -8.37
CA LEU A 110 3.92 8.13 -7.65
C LEU A 110 5.34 8.15 -7.06
N LEU A 111 6.09 9.25 -7.19
CA LEU A 111 7.28 9.50 -6.38
C LEU A 111 6.91 9.98 -4.96
N LEU A 112 5.75 10.63 -4.80
CA LEU A 112 5.31 11.22 -3.53
C LEU A 112 5.22 10.20 -2.37
N PRO A 113 4.71 8.97 -2.57
CA PRO A 113 4.74 7.94 -1.53
C PRO A 113 6.14 7.62 -1.00
N GLY A 114 7.18 7.77 -1.82
CA GLY A 114 8.57 7.54 -1.38
C GLY A 114 9.13 8.67 -0.50
N LEU A 115 8.58 9.88 -0.57
CA LEU A 115 9.09 11.03 0.17
C LEU A 115 9.07 10.82 1.70
N PRO A 116 7.97 10.37 2.34
CA PRO A 116 7.98 10.05 3.76
C PRO A 116 9.09 9.07 4.16
N VAL A 117 9.35 8.04 3.34
CA VAL A 117 10.39 7.04 3.63
C VAL A 117 11.78 7.68 3.59
N VAL A 118 12.04 8.49 2.56
CA VAL A 118 13.34 9.17 2.39
C VAL A 118 13.56 10.25 3.45
N LEU A 119 12.57 11.11 3.70
CA LEU A 119 12.67 12.24 4.63
C LEU A 119 12.78 11.78 6.09
N LEU A 120 12.15 10.65 6.44
CA LEU A 120 12.27 10.06 7.77
C LEU A 120 13.51 9.17 7.94
N GLY A 121 14.33 8.99 6.89
CA GLY A 121 15.53 8.16 6.94
C GLY A 121 15.23 6.67 7.09
N MET A 122 14.05 6.20 6.66
CA MET A 122 13.57 4.84 6.88
C MET A 122 14.09 3.86 5.83
N TYR A 123 15.39 3.84 5.63
CA TYR A 123 16.08 2.99 4.67
C TYR A 123 17.54 2.75 5.08
N GLU A 124 18.12 1.64 4.63
CA GLU A 124 19.54 1.32 4.85
C GLU A 124 20.33 1.47 3.54
N PRO A 125 21.22 2.46 3.39
CA PRO A 125 21.97 2.71 2.15
C PRO A 125 23.13 1.73 1.90
N ARG A 126 23.11 0.57 2.56
CA ARG A 126 24.13 -0.47 2.48
C ARG A 126 23.54 -1.85 2.12
N PRO A 127 22.92 -1.99 0.93
CA PRO A 127 22.33 -3.26 0.51
C PRO A 127 23.41 -4.32 0.32
N VAL A 128 23.01 -5.58 0.49
CA VAL A 128 23.83 -6.75 0.16
C VAL A 128 23.45 -7.19 -1.25
N LEU A 129 24.37 -7.03 -2.20
CA LEU A 129 24.17 -7.44 -3.58
C LEU A 129 24.54 -8.92 -3.75
N PRO A 130 23.79 -9.68 -4.57
CA PRO A 130 24.18 -11.04 -4.90
C PRO A 130 25.55 -11.03 -5.57
N PHE A 131 26.41 -12.00 -5.24
CA PHE A 131 27.78 -12.20 -5.75
C PHE A 131 28.84 -11.16 -5.36
N ILE A 132 28.46 -9.91 -5.05
CA ILE A 132 29.40 -8.82 -4.72
C ILE A 132 29.56 -8.64 -3.20
N GLY A 133 28.48 -8.83 -2.44
CA GLY A 133 28.44 -8.55 -1.00
C GLY A 133 27.92 -7.14 -0.68
N GLN A 134 28.24 -6.64 0.51
CA GLN A 134 27.71 -5.36 1.00
C GLN A 134 28.38 -4.17 0.29
N VAL A 135 27.57 -3.32 -0.32
CA VAL A 135 28.03 -2.08 -1.00
C VAL A 135 27.45 -0.86 -0.30
N ARG A 136 28.13 0.29 -0.40
CA ARG A 136 27.62 1.57 0.14
C ARG A 136 27.20 2.49 -1.01
N ILE A 137 25.93 2.85 -1.07
CA ILE A 137 25.37 3.70 -2.13
C ILE A 137 24.51 4.86 -1.57
N THR A 138 25.07 5.60 -0.61
CA THR A 138 24.37 6.61 0.20
C THR A 138 23.60 7.69 -0.57
N ILE A 139 24.13 8.17 -1.69
CA ILE A 139 23.48 9.23 -2.49
C ILE A 139 22.43 8.63 -3.43
N LEU A 140 22.73 7.46 -3.99
CA LEU A 140 21.89 6.81 -4.99
C LEU A 140 20.67 6.11 -4.34
N TYR A 141 20.82 5.54 -3.15
CA TYR A 141 19.77 4.76 -2.49
C TYR A 141 18.47 5.53 -2.26
N PRO A 142 18.47 6.79 -1.77
CA PRO A 142 17.25 7.56 -1.60
C PRO A 142 16.52 7.80 -2.93
N LEU A 143 17.26 8.06 -4.02
CA LEU A 143 16.68 8.21 -5.36
C LEU A 143 16.05 6.91 -5.85
N LEU A 144 16.71 5.78 -5.57
CA LEU A 144 16.17 4.45 -5.87
C LEU A 144 14.90 4.16 -5.05
N VAL A 145 14.81 4.59 -3.79
CA VAL A 145 13.59 4.45 -2.99
C VAL A 145 12.42 5.19 -3.63
N LEU A 146 12.61 6.45 -4.05
CA LEU A 146 11.57 7.21 -4.75
C LEU A 146 11.16 6.52 -6.05
N ALA A 147 12.15 6.14 -6.87
CA ALA A 147 11.90 5.45 -8.13
C ALA A 147 11.19 4.10 -7.93
N ALA A 148 11.53 3.35 -6.87
CA ALA A 148 10.92 2.07 -6.58
C ALA A 148 9.41 2.18 -6.36
N TYR A 149 8.92 3.23 -5.67
CA TYR A 149 7.48 3.45 -5.54
C TYR A 149 6.83 3.63 -6.90
N THR A 150 7.38 4.48 -7.75
CA THR A 150 6.85 4.74 -9.10
C THR A 150 6.86 3.50 -9.99
N VAL A 151 7.95 2.72 -9.94
CA VAL A 151 8.08 1.51 -10.76
C VAL A 151 7.11 0.44 -10.28
N VAL A 152 7.11 0.12 -8.98
CA VAL A 152 6.30 -0.97 -8.42
C VAL A 152 4.81 -0.68 -8.55
N THR A 153 4.37 0.55 -8.26
CA THR A 153 2.94 0.91 -8.34
C THR A 153 2.39 1.00 -9.76
N ASN A 154 3.24 1.18 -10.78
CA ASN A 154 2.83 1.12 -12.18
C ASN A 154 3.00 -0.27 -12.81
N ALA A 155 3.79 -1.16 -12.20
CA ALA A 155 4.04 -2.50 -12.71
C ALA A 155 2.94 -3.52 -12.33
N VAL A 156 2.16 -3.22 -11.29
CA VAL A 156 1.00 -4.00 -10.82
C VAL A 156 -0.28 -3.32 -11.28
#